data_AF-A0A7S0W082-F1
#
_entry.id   AF-A0A7S0W082-F1
#
_cell.length_a   1.000
_cell.length_b   1.000
_cell.length_c   1.000
_cell.angle_alpha   90.00
_cell.angle_beta   90.00
_cell.angle_gamma   90.00
#
_symmetry.space_group_name_H-M   'P 1'
#
loop_
_entity.id
_entity.type
_entity.pdbx_description
1 polymer ?
#
loop_
_entity_poly.entity_id
_entity_poly.type
_entity_poly.pdbx_seq_one_letter_code
_entity_poly.pdbx_strand_id
1 'polypeptide(L)'
;MMKNAKPEAIEDSPESRERWKVLGLALQGRYQSSAEAFVAFGGRAGYLLKASDIHKALRDLSAKARQARPAVVIDVNGLMSDIEGRYDGGLTFTQFVEKVAWHQQDTGGG
;
A
#
# COMPACT_ATOMS: atom_id res chain seq x y z
N MET A 1 29.02 -16.80 -13.17
CA MET A 1 28.62 -16.71 -11.75
C MET A 1 27.53 -15.66 -11.65
N MET A 2 26.27 -16.09 -11.60
CA MET A 2 25.13 -15.21 -11.45
C MET A 2 25.20 -14.62 -10.04
N LYS A 3 25.36 -13.31 -9.93
CA LYS A 3 25.35 -12.61 -8.64
C LYS A 3 23.92 -12.72 -8.10
N ASN A 4 23.70 -13.60 -7.14
CA ASN A 4 22.53 -13.56 -6.27
C ASN A 4 22.57 -12.21 -5.53
N ALA A 5 21.93 -11.20 -6.10
CA ALA A 5 21.61 -9.99 -5.38
C ALA A 5 20.68 -10.44 -4.24
N LYS A 6 21.23 -10.49 -3.02
CA LYS A 6 20.43 -10.57 -1.80
C LYS A 6 19.32 -9.51 -1.89
N PRO A 7 18.07 -9.82 -1.52
CA PRO A 7 16.95 -8.89 -1.58
C PRO A 7 17.01 -7.79 -0.49
N GLU A 8 18.21 -7.29 -0.16
CA GLU A 8 18.43 -6.29 0.90
C GLU A 8 18.24 -4.83 0.43
N ALA A 9 17.77 -4.57 -0.80
CA ALA A 9 17.77 -3.19 -1.33
C ALA A 9 16.52 -2.75 -2.12
N ILE A 10 15.51 -3.60 -2.30
CA ILE A 10 14.22 -3.10 -2.82
C ILE A 10 13.52 -2.28 -1.71
N GLU A 11 13.85 -2.61 -0.45
CA GLU A 11 13.13 -2.25 0.78
C GLU A 11 12.86 -0.75 0.94
N ASP A 12 13.82 0.08 0.52
CA ASP A 12 13.83 1.54 0.66
C ASP A 12 14.26 2.29 -0.61
N SER A 13 14.15 1.63 -1.76
CA SER A 13 14.36 2.31 -3.05
C SER A 13 13.46 3.55 -3.13
N PRO A 14 13.97 4.71 -3.60
CA PRO A 14 13.16 5.91 -3.78
C PRO A 14 11.87 5.64 -4.55
N GLU A 15 11.92 4.72 -5.51
CA GLU A 15 10.79 4.30 -6.33
C GLU A 15 9.74 3.54 -5.51
N SER A 16 10.15 2.60 -4.65
CA SER A 16 9.20 1.90 -3.76
C SER A 16 8.56 2.88 -2.79
N ARG A 17 9.35 3.78 -2.19
CA ARG A 17 8.83 4.82 -1.28
C ARG A 17 7.80 5.72 -1.97
N GLU A 18 8.08 6.14 -3.20
CA GLU A 18 7.13 6.97 -3.97
C GLU A 18 5.83 6.21 -4.29
N ARG A 19 5.91 4.92 -4.69
CA ARG A 19 4.71 4.10 -4.94
C ARG A 19 3.83 3.99 -3.70
N TRP A 20 4.42 3.67 -2.54
CA TRP A 20 3.69 3.57 -1.28
C TRP A 20 3.11 4.90 -0.81
N LYS A 21 3.83 6.01 -1.03
CA LYS A 21 3.34 7.36 -0.76
C LYS A 21 2.14 7.74 -1.63
N VAL A 22 2.21 7.47 -2.93
CA VAL A 22 1.09 7.72 -3.87
C VAL A 22 -0.14 6.90 -3.46
N LEU A 23 0.05 5.64 -3.07
CA LEU A 23 -1.03 4.83 -2.51
C LEU A 23 -1.62 5.47 -1.24
N GLY A 24 -0.77 5.89 -0.29
CA GLY A 24 -1.21 6.57 0.93
C GLY A 24 -2.07 7.80 0.66
N LEU A 25 -1.64 8.67 -0.26
CA LEU A 25 -2.41 9.85 -0.68
C LEU A 25 -3.75 9.48 -1.32
N ALA A 26 -3.77 8.45 -2.16
CA ALA A 26 -5.00 7.99 -2.81
C ALA A 26 -6.00 7.43 -1.79
N LEU A 27 -5.52 6.74 -0.76
CA LEU A 27 -6.35 6.20 0.31
C LEU A 27 -6.86 7.30 1.25
N GLN A 28 -6.02 8.25 1.67
CA GLN A 28 -6.42 9.39 2.50
C GLN A 28 -7.44 10.29 1.82
N GLY A 29 -7.40 10.42 0.49
CA GLY A 29 -8.40 11.15 -0.26
C GLY A 29 -9.77 10.46 -0.33
N ARG A 30 -9.87 9.19 0.07
CA ARG A 30 -11.07 8.35 -0.09
C ARG A 30 -11.65 7.82 1.21
N TYR A 31 -10.80 7.49 2.17
CA TYR A 31 -11.17 6.84 3.43
C TYR A 31 -10.81 7.76 4.61
N GLN A 32 -11.64 7.75 5.64
CA GLN A 32 -11.46 8.61 6.82
C GLN A 32 -10.39 8.06 7.78
N SER A 33 -10.12 6.76 7.73
CA SER A 33 -9.15 6.11 8.59
C SER A 33 -8.40 4.96 7.91
N SER A 34 -7.24 4.62 8.46
CA SER A 34 -6.47 3.46 8.01
C SER A 34 -7.22 2.14 8.22
N ALA A 35 -8.04 2.04 9.27
CA ALA A 35 -8.89 0.88 9.52
C ALA A 35 -9.96 0.71 8.42
N GLU A 36 -10.61 1.81 8.02
CA GLU A 36 -11.58 1.80 6.93
C GLU A 36 -10.92 1.40 5.61
N ALA A 37 -9.76 1.97 5.29
CA ALA A 37 -8.99 1.62 4.10
C ALA A 37 -8.57 0.14 4.10
N PHE A 38 -8.10 -0.37 5.24
CA PHE A 38 -7.70 -1.78 5.40
C PHE A 38 -8.88 -2.73 5.18
N VAL A 39 -10.04 -2.42 5.76
CA VAL A 39 -11.27 -3.20 5.56
C VAL A 39 -11.74 -3.13 4.11
N ALA A 40 -11.67 -1.96 3.47
CA ALA A 40 -12.02 -1.80 2.07
C ALA A 40 -11.09 -2.60 1.13
N PHE A 41 -9.87 -2.89 1.56
CA PHE A 41 -8.93 -3.76 0.86
C PHE A 41 -9.21 -5.26 1.08
N GLY A 42 -10.18 -5.61 1.91
CA GLY A 42 -10.52 -7.00 2.27
C GLY A 42 -9.92 -7.45 3.60
N GLY A 43 -9.27 -6.54 4.34
CA GLY A 43 -8.65 -6.84 5.62
C GLY A 43 -9.68 -7.13 6.71
N ARG A 44 -9.31 -7.98 7.67
CA ARG A 44 -10.12 -8.29 8.86
C ARG A 44 -9.25 -8.25 10.11
N ALA A 45 -9.83 -7.83 11.23
CA ALA A 45 -9.13 -7.80 12.51
C ALA A 45 -8.57 -9.19 12.86
N GLY A 46 -7.27 -9.25 13.17
CA GLY A 46 -6.58 -10.51 13.49
C GLY A 46 -6.21 -11.39 12.29
N TYR A 47 -6.49 -10.96 11.05
CA TYR A 47 -6.16 -11.72 9.84
C TYR A 47 -5.21 -10.96 8.93
N LEU A 48 -4.42 -11.74 8.18
CA LEU A 48 -3.58 -11.23 7.10
C LEU A 48 -4.46 -10.73 5.95
N LEU A 49 -4.23 -9.51 5.50
CA LEU A 49 -4.78 -8.98 4.26
C LEU A 49 -4.02 -9.61 3.10
N LYS A 50 -4.66 -10.54 2.39
CA LYS A 50 -4.00 -11.38 1.38
C LYS A 50 -3.56 -10.59 0.16
N ALA A 51 -2.45 -10.96 -0.43
CA ALA A 51 -1.93 -10.36 -1.68
C ALA A 51 -2.98 -10.35 -2.81
N SER A 52 -3.79 -11.39 -2.94
CA SER A 52 -4.88 -11.44 -3.93
C SER A 52 -5.95 -10.37 -3.72
N ASP A 53 -6.30 -10.10 -2.46
CA ASP A 53 -7.30 -9.10 -2.09
C ASP A 53 -6.72 -7.70 -2.28
N ILE A 54 -5.45 -7.49 -1.92
CA ILE A 54 -4.72 -6.25 -2.18
C ILE A 54 -4.67 -5.96 -3.68
N HIS A 55 -4.32 -6.93 -4.51
CA HIS A 55 -4.25 -6.75 -5.96
C HIS A 55 -5.60 -6.28 -6.53
N LYS A 56 -6.69 -6.93 -6.12
CA LYS A 56 -8.04 -6.55 -6.54
C LYS A 56 -8.37 -5.13 -6.10
N ALA A 57 -8.13 -4.79 -4.83
CA ALA A 57 -8.41 -3.47 -4.28
C ALA A 57 -7.58 -2.37 -4.96
N LEU A 58 -6.30 -2.62 -5.26
CA LEU A 58 -5.43 -1.69 -5.98
C LEU A 58 -5.93 -1.41 -7.40
N ARG A 59 -6.39 -2.43 -8.12
CA ARG A 59 -6.97 -2.26 -9.47
C ARG A 59 -8.23 -1.42 -9.42
N ASP A 60 -9.12 -1.70 -8.47
CA ASP A 60 -10.36 -0.94 -8.30
C ASP A 60 -10.09 0.51 -7.90
N LEU A 61 -9.12 0.73 -7.01
CA LEU A 61 -8.70 2.07 -6.60
C LEU A 61 -8.07 2.84 -7.76
N SER A 62 -7.18 2.21 -8.54
CA SER A 62 -6.53 2.81 -9.71
C SER A 62 -7.55 3.21 -10.79
N ALA A 63 -8.52 2.33 -11.07
CA ALA A 63 -9.60 2.63 -12.01
C ALA A 63 -10.43 3.84 -11.59
N LYS A 64 -10.76 3.94 -10.29
CA LYS A 64 -11.54 5.07 -9.74
C LYS A 64 -10.72 6.35 -9.62
N ALA A 65 -9.43 6.24 -9.26
CA ALA A 65 -8.52 7.39 -9.18
C ALA A 65 -8.37 8.05 -10.54
N ARG A 66 -8.26 7.26 -11.62
CA ARG A 66 -8.19 7.77 -13.00
C ARG A 66 -9.44 8.56 -13.41
N GLN A 67 -10.61 8.17 -12.90
CA GLN A 67 -11.87 8.87 -13.18
C GLN A 67 -11.99 10.19 -12.41
N ALA A 68 -11.52 10.23 -11.15
CA ALA A 68 -11.64 11.41 -10.29
C ALA A 68 -10.51 12.43 -10.49
N ARG A 69 -9.26 11.96 -10.67
CA ARG A 69 -8.05 12.76 -10.77
C ARG A 69 -7.02 12.06 -11.68
N PRO A 70 -6.98 12.37 -12.98
CA PRO A 70 -6.12 11.65 -13.93
C PRO A 70 -4.60 11.77 -13.67
N ALA A 71 -4.17 12.69 -12.80
CA ALA A 71 -2.78 12.87 -12.42
C ALA A 71 -2.27 11.85 -11.36
N VAL A 72 -3.16 11.15 -10.65
CA VAL A 72 -2.77 10.16 -9.65
C VAL A 72 -2.71 8.77 -10.31
N VAL A 73 -1.50 8.31 -10.61
CA VAL A 73 -1.26 6.99 -11.21
C VAL A 73 -0.78 6.04 -10.12
N ILE A 74 -1.63 5.08 -9.75
CA ILE A 74 -1.27 4.01 -8.82
C ILE A 74 -0.56 2.90 -9.59
N ASP A 75 0.71 2.68 -9.30
CA ASP A 75 1.50 1.58 -9.87
C ASP A 75 1.17 0.26 -9.17
N VAL A 76 0.11 -0.39 -9.65
CA VAL A 76 -0.38 -1.67 -9.12
C VAL A 76 0.69 -2.76 -9.21
N ASN A 77 1.42 -2.84 -10.33
CA ASN A 77 2.40 -3.92 -10.54
C ASN A 77 3.61 -3.74 -9.62
N GLY A 78 4.11 -2.51 -9.48
CA GLY A 78 5.20 -2.22 -8.56
C GLY A 78 4.83 -2.47 -7.10
N LEU A 79 3.61 -2.10 -6.68
CA LEU A 79 3.11 -2.39 -5.33
C LEU A 79 2.96 -3.89 -5.09
N MET A 80 2.43 -4.64 -6.05
CA MET A 80 2.32 -6.10 -5.94
C MET A 80 3.69 -6.78 -5.88
N SER A 81 4.65 -6.34 -6.69
CA SER A 81 6.03 -6.83 -6.63
C SER A 81 6.68 -6.52 -5.28
N ASP A 82 6.39 -5.36 -4.69
CA ASP A 82 6.87 -5.00 -3.35
C ASP A 82 6.22 -5.89 -2.27
N ILE A 83 4.95 -6.24 -2.43
CA ILE A 83 4.22 -7.12 -1.50
C ILE A 83 4.75 -8.55 -1.57
N GLU A 84 4.76 -9.14 -2.77
CA GLU A 84 5.18 -10.53 -3.00
C GLU A 84 6.66 -10.77 -2.67
N GLY A 85 7.50 -9.75 -2.86
CA GLY A 85 8.92 -9.84 -2.55
C GLY A 85 9.28 -9.77 -1.06
N ARG A 86 8.34 -9.35 -0.19
CA ARG A 86 8.66 -9.01 1.22
C ARG A 86 7.69 -9.56 2.25
N TYR A 87 6.44 -9.78 1.85
CA TYR A 87 5.38 -10.15 2.76
C TYR A 87 4.79 -11.47 2.30
N ASP A 88 5.10 -12.52 3.04
CA ASP A 88 4.71 -13.89 2.72
C ASP A 88 3.18 -14.05 2.74
N GLY A 89 2.57 -13.84 1.58
CA GLY A 89 1.14 -13.99 1.35
C GLY A 89 0.27 -12.75 1.62
N GLY A 90 0.80 -11.65 2.16
CA GLY A 90 0.01 -10.44 2.42
C GLY A 90 0.48 -9.57 3.59
N LEU A 91 -0.30 -8.55 3.95
CA LEU A 91 0.04 -7.56 4.97
C LEU A 91 -0.77 -7.74 6.25
N THR A 92 -0.16 -7.54 7.41
CA THR A 92 -0.91 -7.29 8.65
C THR A 92 -1.47 -5.87 8.66
N PHE A 93 -2.43 -5.59 9.55
CA PHE A 93 -2.93 -4.22 9.74
C PHE A 93 -1.79 -3.24 10.03
N THR A 94 -0.92 -3.56 10.98
CA THR A 94 0.22 -2.72 11.37
C THR A 94 1.13 -2.43 10.17
N GLN A 95 1.51 -3.46 9.41
CA GLN A 95 2.35 -3.29 8.21
C GLN A 95 1.68 -2.43 7.14
N PHE A 96 0.37 -2.60 6.94
CA PHE A 96 -0.39 -1.78 6.02
C PHE A 96 -0.37 -0.30 6.43
N VAL A 97 -0.68 0.01 7.70
CA VAL A 97 -0.68 1.38 8.24
C VAL A 97 0.69 2.03 8.13
N GLU A 98 1.75 1.30 8.52
CA GLU A 98 3.13 1.76 8.44
C GLU A 98 3.54 2.08 6.99
N LYS A 99 3.24 1.18 6.03
CA LYS A 99 3.69 1.35 4.65
C LYS A 99 2.98 2.44 3.90
N VAL A 100 1.68 2.63 4.10
CA VAL A 100 0.98 3.75 3.46
C VAL A 100 1.26 5.09 4.17
N ALA A 101 2.21 5.09 5.12
CA ALA A 101 2.58 6.22 5.96
C ALA A 101 1.32 6.95 6.44
N TRP A 102 0.34 6.16 6.91
CA TRP A 102 -0.83 6.72 7.57
C TRP A 102 -0.39 7.22 8.94
N HIS A 103 0.38 8.30 8.93
CA HIS A 103 0.41 9.21 10.03
C HIS A 103 -1.06 9.58 10.22
N GLN A 104 -1.68 9.02 11.26
CA GLN A 104 -2.68 9.80 11.99
C GLN A 104 -2.07 11.19 12.04
N GLN A 105 -2.74 12.18 11.45
CA GLN A 105 -2.40 13.56 11.78
C GLN A 105 -2.25 13.54 13.28
N ASP A 106 -1.00 13.67 13.73
CA ASP A 106 -0.68 13.64 15.13
C ASP A 106 -1.59 14.71 15.69
N THR A 107 -2.52 14.30 16.53
CA THR A 107 -3.22 15.17 17.45
C THR A 107 -2.17 15.71 18.41
N GLY A 108 -1.24 16.52 17.91
CA GLY A 108 -0.50 17.54 18.66
C GLY A 108 -1.22 18.84 18.34
N GLY A 109 -1.88 19.50 19.29
CA GLY A 109 -1.41 19.76 20.64
C GLY A 109 -1.20 21.27 20.73
N GLY A 110 -2.14 21.94 21.38
CA GLY A 110 -2.23 23.39 21.58
C GLY A 110 -3.60 23.77 22.09
#